data_AF-A0A920LHL3-F1
#
_entry.id   AF-A0A920LHL3-F1
#
_cell.length_a   1.000
_cell.length_b   1.000
_cell.length_c   1.000
_cell.angle_alpha   90.00
_cell.angle_beta   90.00
_cell.angle_gamma   90.00
#
_symmetry.space_group_name_H-M   'P 1'
#
loop_
_entity.id
_entity.type
_entity.pdbx_description
1 polymer ?
#
loop_
_entity_poly.entity_id
_entity_poly.type
_entity_poly.pdbx_seq_one_letter_code
_entity_poly.pdbx_strand_id
1 'polypeptide(L)'
;MINPETKTLIYKERLDDKNASKIIKEYDFIVDCTDNNSSKMIINDACFENNKPLIYASVSGFFGQISTFKSYLKDKHNNPYPSYRCLKIKDINENDCNHIGVLGPIAGVIGSLQATELVKQITNHKDNLDKNS
;
A
#
# COMPACT_ATOMS: atom_id res chain seq x y z
N MET A 1 13.42 14.77 10.91
CA MET A 1 12.16 14.99 10.17
C MET A 1 12.28 16.29 9.41
N ILE A 2 11.73 16.39 8.20
CA ILE A 2 11.90 17.57 7.33
C ILE A 2 10.91 18.68 7.71
N ASN A 3 9.68 18.34 8.07
CA ASN A 3 8.68 19.28 8.58
C ASN A 3 8.49 19.08 10.10
N PRO A 4 8.79 20.06 10.97
CA PRO A 4 8.62 19.94 12.41
C PRO A 4 7.17 20.02 12.89
N GLU A 5 6.23 20.48 12.06
CA GLU A 5 4.81 20.58 12.41
C GLU A 5 4.08 19.23 12.31
N THR A 6 4.70 18.20 11.73
CA THR A 6 4.09 16.88 11.62
C THR A 6 4.26 16.08 12.91
N LYS A 7 3.16 15.46 13.35
CA LYS A 7 3.20 14.47 14.42
C LYS A 7 3.61 13.12 13.85
N THR A 8 4.59 12.47 14.46
CA THR A 8 5.01 11.11 14.10
C THR A 8 4.87 10.20 15.30
N LEU A 9 4.16 9.09 15.12
CA LEU A 9 4.05 8.01 16.10
C LEU A 9 4.87 6.83 15.60
N ILE A 10 5.75 6.29 16.44
CA ILE A 10 6.67 5.21 16.08
C ILE A 10 6.27 3.95 16.84
N TYR A 11 6.03 2.88 16.11
CA TYR A 11 5.84 1.53 16.66
C TYR A 11 7.14 0.76 16.48
N LYS A 12 7.87 0.52 17.57
CA LYS A 12 9.12 -0.26 17.57
C LYS A 12 8.83 -1.76 17.72
N GLU A 13 7.88 -2.26 16.94
CA GLU A 13 7.44 -3.64 16.92
C GLU A 13 7.17 -4.08 15.48
N ARG A 14 7.30 -5.38 15.21
CA ARG A 14 6.93 -5.93 13.91
C ARG A 14 5.41 -5.97 13.81
N LEU A 15 4.86 -5.52 12.69
CA LEU A 15 3.43 -5.69 12.41
C LEU A 15 3.12 -7.18 12.17
N ASP A 16 2.15 -7.72 12.91
CA ASP A 16 1.69 -9.09 12.81
C ASP A 16 0.15 -9.18 12.96
N ASP A 17 -0.41 -10.38 12.83
CA ASP A 17 -1.86 -10.60 12.94
C ASP A 17 -2.45 -10.16 14.29
N LYS A 18 -1.63 -10.07 15.35
CA LYS A 18 -2.08 -9.74 16.70
C LYS A 18 -2.18 -8.23 16.92
N ASN A 19 -1.32 -7.44 16.27
CA ASN A 19 -1.28 -5.99 16.45
C ASN A 19 -1.81 -5.19 15.24
N ALA A 20 -1.87 -5.78 14.04
CA ALA A 20 -2.18 -5.06 12.81
C ALA A 20 -3.52 -4.31 12.87
N SER A 21 -4.60 -5.02 13.21
CA SER A 21 -5.95 -4.44 13.27
C SER A 21 -6.05 -3.30 14.31
N LYS A 22 -5.40 -3.47 15.48
CA LYS A 22 -5.37 -2.45 16.53
C LYS A 22 -4.67 -1.16 16.09
N ILE A 23 -3.61 -1.26 15.30
CA ILE A 23 -2.84 -0.11 14.82
C ILE A 23 -3.56 0.52 13.62
N ILE A 24 -3.93 -0.27 12.62
CA ILE A 24 -4.49 0.20 11.34
C ILE A 24 -5.80 0.97 11.51
N LYS A 25 -6.66 0.56 12.46
CA LYS A 25 -7.95 1.23 12.68
C LYS A 25 -7.83 2.72 13.04
N GLU A 26 -6.72 3.13 13.65
CA GLU A 26 -6.44 4.49 14.12
C GLU A 26 -6.05 5.47 13.00
N TYR A 27 -5.84 4.98 11.77
CA TYR A 27 -5.40 5.79 10.63
C TYR A 27 -6.46 5.83 9.52
N ASP A 28 -6.48 6.91 8.74
CA ASP A 28 -7.42 7.09 7.63
C ASP A 28 -6.97 6.36 6.36
N PHE A 29 -5.66 6.33 6.11
CA PHE A 29 -5.03 5.72 4.95
C PHE A 29 -3.84 4.87 5.40
N ILE A 30 -3.67 3.71 4.76
CA ILE A 30 -2.54 2.82 5.02
C ILE A 30 -1.64 2.78 3.80
N VAL A 31 -0.35 2.97 4.01
CA VAL A 31 0.68 2.90 2.96
C VAL A 31 1.58 1.72 3.27
N ASP A 32 1.59 0.72 2.39
CA ASP A 32 2.46 -0.45 2.54
C ASP A 32 3.81 -0.23 1.86
N CYS A 33 4.87 -0.13 2.66
CA CYS A 33 6.25 -0.02 2.20
C CYS A 33 7.08 -1.27 2.54
N THR A 34 6.43 -2.40 2.83
CA THR A 34 7.10 -3.66 3.19
C THR A 34 7.64 -4.40 1.97
N ASP A 35 8.63 -5.26 2.19
CA ASP A 35 9.37 -5.99 1.16
C ASP A 35 9.02 -7.48 1.07
N ASN A 36 8.08 -7.96 1.88
CA ASN A 36 7.74 -9.39 1.97
C ASN A 36 6.23 -9.64 1.86
N ASN A 37 5.87 -10.76 1.26
CA ASN A 37 4.47 -11.11 0.99
C ASN A 37 3.66 -11.38 2.27
N SER A 38 4.30 -11.89 3.32
CA SER A 38 3.63 -12.15 4.61
C SER A 38 3.06 -10.86 5.21
N SER A 39 3.88 -9.81 5.34
CA SER A 39 3.42 -8.50 5.83
C SER A 39 2.35 -7.89 4.93
N LYS A 40 2.48 -8.04 3.61
CA LYS A 40 1.50 -7.54 2.64
C LYS A 40 0.11 -8.16 2.83
N MET A 41 0.05 -9.47 3.10
CA MET A 41 -1.20 -10.17 3.40
C MET A 41 -1.83 -9.70 4.71
N ILE A 42 -1.03 -9.59 5.78
CA ILE A 42 -1.48 -9.11 7.10
C ILE A 42 -2.06 -7.69 6.98
N ILE A 43 -1.37 -6.80 6.28
CA ILE A 43 -1.82 -5.42 6.06
C ILE A 43 -3.11 -5.40 5.23
N ASN A 44 -3.19 -6.19 4.15
CA ASN A 44 -4.37 -6.28 3.31
C ASN A 44 -5.62 -6.69 4.10
N ASP A 45 -5.50 -7.73 4.91
CA ASP A 45 -6.63 -8.27 5.66
C ASP A 45 -7.08 -7.30 6.74
N ALA A 46 -6.14 -6.72 7.49
CA ALA A 46 -6.46 -5.71 8.49
C ALA A 46 -7.08 -4.44 7.87
N CYS A 47 -6.66 -4.03 6.66
CA CYS A 47 -7.29 -2.92 5.94
C CYS A 47 -8.72 -3.25 5.51
N PHE A 48 -8.95 -4.47 5.00
CA PHE A 48 -10.29 -4.93 4.63
C PHE A 48 -11.23 -4.94 5.84
N GLU A 49 -10.80 -5.51 6.97
CA GLU A 49 -11.58 -5.58 8.21
C GLU A 49 -11.92 -4.21 8.79
N ASN A 50 -11.00 -3.25 8.68
CA ASN A 50 -11.16 -1.91 9.26
C ASN A 50 -11.65 -0.86 8.26
N ASN A 51 -12.10 -1.28 7.07
CA ASN A 51 -12.57 -0.41 5.99
C ASN A 51 -11.57 0.70 5.61
N LYS A 52 -10.27 0.35 5.54
CA LYS A 52 -9.20 1.31 5.25
C LYS A 52 -8.71 1.17 3.80
N PRO A 53 -8.55 2.29 3.06
CA PRO A 53 -7.87 2.28 1.79
C PRO A 53 -6.38 1.94 1.98
N LEU A 54 -5.89 1.00 1.16
CA LEU A 54 -4.51 0.54 1.16
C LEU A 54 -3.80 1.01 -0.11
N ILE A 55 -2.79 1.87 0.05
CA ILE A 55 -1.88 2.27 -1.01
C ILE A 55 -0.69 1.31 -0.99
N TYR A 56 -0.67 0.40 -1.95
CA TYR A 56 0.31 -0.65 -2.08
C TYR A 56 1.39 -0.30 -3.11
N ALA A 57 2.63 -0.67 -2.81
CA ALA A 57 3.73 -0.66 -3.76
C ALA A 57 4.62 -1.92 -3.63
N SER A 58 5.31 -2.25 -4.72
CA SER A 58 6.34 -3.28 -4.74
C SER A 58 7.35 -3.03 -5.85
N VAL A 59 8.57 -3.52 -5.67
CA VAL A 59 9.69 -3.39 -6.59
C VAL A 59 10.43 -4.72 -6.69
N SER A 60 10.86 -5.08 -7.89
CA SER A 60 11.65 -6.27 -8.17
C SER A 60 12.53 -6.04 -9.41
N GLY A 61 13.86 -6.11 -9.24
CA GLY A 61 14.81 -5.79 -10.32
C GLY A 61 14.62 -4.36 -10.85
N PHE A 62 14.17 -4.28 -12.11
CA PHE A 62 13.87 -3.03 -12.82
C PHE A 62 12.37 -2.70 -12.87
N PHE A 63 11.52 -3.54 -12.26
CA PHE A 63 10.08 -3.39 -12.29
C PHE A 63 9.56 -2.82 -10.98
N GLY A 64 8.54 -1.99 -11.10
CA GLY A 64 7.82 -1.42 -9.98
C GLY A 64 6.33 -1.40 -10.27
N GLN A 65 5.53 -1.58 -9.23
CA GLN A 65 4.08 -1.54 -9.32
C GLN A 65 3.50 -0.76 -8.15
N ILE A 66 2.37 -0.10 -8.41
CA ILE A 66 1.60 0.67 -7.45
C ILE A 66 0.11 0.39 -7.68
N SER A 67 -0.66 0.30 -6.60
CA SER A 67 -2.11 0.21 -6.68
C SER A 67 -2.76 0.73 -5.41
N THR A 68 -3.99 1.20 -5.52
CA THR A 68 -4.83 1.55 -4.36
C THR A 68 -5.97 0.55 -4.25
N PHE A 69 -6.00 -0.19 -3.14
CA PHE A 69 -7.05 -1.14 -2.85
C PHE A 69 -8.07 -0.52 -1.90
N LYS A 70 -9.34 -0.55 -2.30
CA LYS A 70 -10.51 -0.24 -1.46
C LYS A 70 -11.41 -1.47 -1.38
N SER A 71 -10.81 -2.60 -1.03
CA SER A 71 -11.42 -3.94 -1.12
C SER A 71 -12.66 -4.13 -0.25
N TYR A 72 -12.83 -3.28 0.77
CA TYR A 72 -14.02 -3.21 1.61
C TYR A 72 -15.25 -2.62 0.89
N LEU A 73 -15.06 -2.00 -0.28
CA LEU A 73 -16.13 -1.47 -1.12
C LEU A 73 -16.62 -2.51 -2.12
N LYS A 74 -17.81 -2.22 -2.66
CA LYS A 74 -18.40 -2.97 -3.77
C LYS A 74 -18.77 -2.01 -4.90
N ASP A 75 -18.82 -2.53 -6.12
CA ASP A 75 -19.27 -1.76 -7.28
C ASP A 75 -20.81 -1.61 -7.31
N LYS A 76 -21.29 -0.89 -8.31
CA LYS A 76 -22.74 -0.68 -8.56
C LYS A 76 -23.51 -1.97 -8.83
N HIS A 77 -22.81 -3.06 -9.13
CA HIS A 77 -23.36 -4.40 -9.38
C HIS A 77 -23.18 -5.32 -8.17
N ASN A 78 -22.77 -4.78 -7.01
CA ASN A 78 -22.53 -5.50 -5.77
C ASN A 78 -21.36 -6.52 -5.86
N ASN A 79 -20.45 -6.36 -6.84
CA ASN A 79 -19.22 -7.13 -6.89
C ASN A 79 -18.16 -6.50 -5.96
N PRO A 80 -17.38 -7.31 -5.23
CA PRO A 80 -16.31 -6.81 -4.37
C PRO A 80 -15.20 -6.13 -5.20
N TYR A 81 -14.66 -5.04 -4.68
CA TYR A 81 -13.47 -4.43 -5.26
C TYR A 81 -12.26 -5.37 -5.11
N PRO A 82 -11.30 -5.32 -6.06
CA PRO A 82 -10.10 -6.15 -5.96
C PRO A 82 -9.30 -5.81 -4.70
N SER A 83 -8.61 -6.82 -4.18
CA SER A 83 -7.68 -6.71 -3.07
C SER A 83 -6.30 -7.21 -3.48
N TYR A 84 -5.31 -7.06 -2.60
CA TYR A 84 -3.99 -7.64 -2.84
C TYR A 84 -4.06 -9.16 -3.05
N ARG A 85 -4.98 -9.86 -2.36
CA ARG A 85 -5.23 -11.30 -2.54
C ARG A 85 -5.72 -11.69 -3.96
N CYS A 86 -6.24 -10.74 -4.74
CA CYS A 86 -6.64 -10.99 -6.12
C CYS A 86 -5.45 -11.06 -7.07
N LEU A 87 -4.29 -10.53 -6.68
CA LEU A 87 -3.07 -10.68 -7.46
C LEU A 87 -2.69 -12.16 -7.40
N LYS A 88 -2.61 -12.82 -8.56
CA LYS A 88 -2.06 -14.18 -8.66
C LYS A 88 -0.57 -14.11 -8.38
N ILE A 89 -0.22 -14.03 -7.10
CA ILE A 89 1.15 -14.24 -6.64
C ILE A 89 1.35 -15.72 -6.83
N LYS A 90 2.02 -16.08 -7.92
CA LYS A 90 2.58 -17.43 -8.06
C LYS A 90 3.33 -17.69 -6.76
N ASP A 91 3.19 -18.87 -6.15
CA ASP A 91 4.11 -19.29 -5.08
C ASP A 91 5.49 -19.43 -5.72
N ILE A 92 6.14 -18.28 -5.91
CA ILE A 92 7.56 -18.22 -6.16
C ILE A 92 8.11 -18.59 -4.80
N ASN A 93 8.83 -19.71 -4.72
CA ASN A 93 9.56 -20.09 -3.50
C ASN A 93 10.23 -18.81 -2.96
N GLU A 94 10.04 -18.46 -1.69
CA GLU A 94 10.57 -17.19 -1.12
C GLU A 94 12.07 -17.01 -1.40
N ASN A 95 12.78 -18.11 -1.65
CA ASN A 95 14.18 -18.18 -2.09
C ASN A 95 14.47 -17.49 -3.44
N ASP A 96 13.53 -17.42 -4.38
CA ASP A 96 13.75 -16.79 -5.71
C ASP A 96 13.59 -15.26 -5.68
N CYS A 97 12.74 -14.73 -4.80
CA CYS A 97 12.61 -13.27 -4.60
C CYS A 97 13.88 -12.67 -3.98
N ASN A 98 14.58 -13.42 -3.13
CA ASN A 98 15.82 -12.99 -2.49
C ASN A 98 17.05 -13.02 -3.42
N HIS A 99 16.92 -13.52 -4.65
CA HIS A 99 18.02 -13.55 -5.62
C HIS A 99 18.00 -12.41 -6.64
N ILE A 100 16.90 -11.64 -6.73
CA ILE A 100 16.80 -10.49 -7.63
C ILE A 100 16.91 -9.23 -6.80
N GLY A 101 18.12 -8.64 -6.78
CA GLY A 101 18.34 -7.35 -6.14
C GLY A 101 17.42 -6.25 -6.72
N VAL A 102 17.17 -5.21 -5.92
CA VAL A 102 16.37 -4.05 -6.33
C VAL A 102 17.30 -2.91 -6.74
N LEU A 103 17.04 -2.29 -7.89
CA LEU A 103 17.72 -1.06 -8.28
C LEU A 103 17.18 0.12 -7.45
N GLY A 104 18.01 0.70 -6.57
CA GLY A 104 17.61 1.78 -5.65
C GLY A 104 16.81 2.94 -6.29
N PRO A 105 17.22 3.47 -7.47
CA PRO A 105 16.43 4.45 -8.22
C PRO A 105 14.97 4.05 -8.50
N ILE A 106 14.71 2.77 -8.80
CA ILE A 106 13.34 2.28 -9.01
C ILE A 106 12.53 2.37 -7.72
N ALA A 107 13.10 1.97 -6.58
CA ALA A 107 12.46 2.12 -5.28
C ALA A 107 12.13 3.60 -4.96
N GLY A 108 13.03 4.52 -5.29
CA GLY A 108 12.80 5.95 -5.11
C GLY A 108 11.66 6.49 -5.98
N VAL A 109 11.61 6.11 -7.27
CA VAL A 109 10.54 6.51 -8.19
C VAL A 109 9.19 5.94 -7.71
N ILE A 110 9.14 4.66 -7.38
CA ILE A 110 7.90 4.00 -6.94
C ILE A 110 7.42 4.56 -5.60
N GLY A 111 8.30 4.80 -4.64
CA GLY A 111 7.92 5.47 -3.38
C GLY A 111 7.38 6.88 -3.59
N SER A 112 7.92 7.62 -4.56
CA SER A 112 7.42 8.95 -4.92
C SER A 112 6.02 8.90 -5.56
N LEU A 113 5.78 7.91 -6.42
CA LEU A 113 4.45 7.65 -6.97
C LEU A 113 3.47 7.19 -5.88
N GLN A 114 3.94 6.41 -4.90
CA GLN A 114 3.13 5.96 -3.76
C GLN A 114 2.67 7.12 -2.89
N ALA A 115 3.56 8.07 -2.59
CA ALA A 115 3.20 9.31 -1.92
C ALA A 115 2.22 10.16 -2.75
N THR A 116 2.41 10.21 -4.06
CA THR A 116 1.51 10.96 -4.97
C THR A 116 0.09 10.37 -4.94
N GLU A 117 -0.02 9.04 -4.96
CA GLU A 117 -1.29 8.34 -4.84
C GLU A 117 -1.99 8.65 -3.50
N LEU A 118 -1.25 8.61 -2.39
CA LEU A 118 -1.80 9.01 -1.09
C LEU A 118 -2.33 10.45 -1.10
N VAL A 119 -1.57 11.41 -1.65
CA VAL A 119 -2.01 12.82 -1.73
C VAL A 119 -3.32 12.94 -2.51
N LYS A 120 -3.45 12.27 -3.66
CA LYS A 120 -4.71 12.26 -4.43
C LYS A 120 -5.89 11.76 -3.61
N GLN A 121 -5.69 10.70 -2.82
CA GLN A 121 -6.73 10.14 -1.95
C GLN A 121 -7.12 11.12 -0.84
N ILE A 122 -6.15 11.79 -0.21
CA ILE A 122 -6.41 12.79 0.84
C ILE A 122 -7.16 14.00 0.28
N THR A 123 -6.76 14.50 -0.90
CA THR A 123 -7.36 15.69 -1.50
C THR A 123 -8.64 15.40 -2.29
N ASN A 124 -9.06 14.13 -2.37
CA ASN A 124 -10.17 13.67 -3.23
C ASN A 124 -10.04 14.14 -4.69
N HIS A 125 -8.82 14.22 -5.22
CA HIS A 125 -8.60 14.70 -6.59
C HIS A 125 -9.06 13.61 -7.57
N LYS A 126 -9.99 13.94 -8.47
CA LYS A 126 -10.37 13.06 -9.58
C LYS A 126 -9.28 13.13 -10.65
N ASP A 127 -9.04 12.03 -11.37
CA ASP A 127 -7.85 11.72 -12.17
C ASP A 127 -7.43 12.72 -13.28
N ASN A 128 -8.10 13.86 -13.43
CA ASN A 128 -7.77 14.86 -14.43
C ASN A 128 -7.23 16.14 -13.80
N LEU A 129 -6.00 16.52 -14.17
CA LEU A 129 -5.53 17.90 -14.14
C LEU A 129 -6.17 18.72 -15.27
N ASP A 130 -7.49 18.64 -15.43
CA ASP A 130 -8.20 19.42 -16.45
C ASP A 130 -8.15 20.90 -16.07
N LYS A 131 -7.42 21.61 -16.91
CA LYS A 131 -7.21 23.05 -16.93
C LYS A 131 -8.55 23.78 -17.06
N ASN A 132 -8.99 24.42 -15.99
CA ASN A 132 -9.69 25.70 -16.13
C ASN A 132 -8.66 26.81 -15.92
N SER A 133 -7.91 27.07 -16.99
CA SER A 133 -7.11 28.29 -17.23
C SER A 133 -7.35 28.71 -18.66
#